data_AF-A0A6I4YW74-F1
#
_entry.id   AF-A0A6I4YW74-F1
#
_cell.length_a   1.000
_cell.length_b   1.000
_cell.length_c   1.000
_cell.angle_alpha   90.00
_cell.angle_beta   90.00
_cell.angle_gamma   90.00
#
_symmetry.space_group_name_H-M   'P 1'
#
loop_
_entity.id
_entity.type
_entity.pdbx_description
1 polymer ?
#
loop_
_entity_poly.entity_id
_entity_poly.type
_entity_poly.pdbx_seq_one_letter_code
_entity_poly.pdbx_strand_id
1 'polypeptide(L)'
;MPQKKGSQNEVEETYQQATQSSVDPKIHSVAAEVLMSSSSLSLKAGELLVICTQPGFRRAGIEHERLKVWEAGELTEGQIEQMRREPLLTLVKVS
;
A
#
# COMPACT_ATOMS: atom_id res chain seq x y z
N MET A 1 53.03 52.35 -22.34
CA MET A 1 51.94 52.37 -21.34
C MET A 1 51.86 50.99 -20.66
N PRO A 2 51.59 50.95 -19.36
CA PRO A 2 52.08 49.91 -18.45
C PRO A 2 51.14 48.70 -18.31
N GLN A 3 51.69 47.50 -18.19
CA GLN A 3 50.94 46.37 -17.61
C GLN A 3 51.09 46.42 -16.08
N LYS A 4 49.98 46.73 -15.41
CA LYS A 4 49.85 46.74 -13.96
C LYS A 4 49.75 45.33 -13.41
N LYS A 5 50.44 45.14 -12.29
CA LYS A 5 50.28 44.04 -11.31
C LYS A 5 48.81 43.87 -10.88
N GLY A 6 48.45 42.63 -10.57
CA GLY A 6 47.34 42.25 -9.68
C GLY A 6 47.61 40.82 -9.25
N SER A 7 48.30 40.59 -8.13
CA SER A 7 47.83 40.62 -6.74
C SER A 7 47.04 39.37 -6.37
N GLN A 8 47.59 38.70 -5.37
CA GLN A 8 47.15 37.49 -4.71
C GLN A 8 45.85 37.71 -3.91
N ASN A 9 45.26 36.56 -3.55
CA ASN A 9 44.74 36.19 -2.23
C ASN A 9 43.24 36.25 -1.92
N GLU A 10 42.83 35.14 -1.29
CA GLU A 10 41.85 35.01 -0.19
C GLU A 10 40.37 35.16 -0.60
N VAL A 11 39.41 34.41 -0.07
CA VAL A 11 39.30 33.33 0.92
C VAL A 11 37.87 32.80 0.83
N GLU A 12 37.70 31.50 1.10
CA GLU A 12 36.61 30.83 1.84
C GLU A 12 35.11 31.18 1.63
N GLU A 13 34.29 30.21 2.08
CA GLU A 13 32.82 30.16 2.05
C GLU A 13 32.28 29.67 0.69
N THR A 14 31.66 28.50 0.58
CA THR A 14 30.58 28.01 1.44
C THR A 14 30.56 26.48 1.41
N TYR A 15 30.72 25.88 2.58
CA TYR A 15 30.39 24.49 2.83
C TYR A 15 28.87 24.34 3.05
N GLN A 16 28.38 23.16 2.66
CA GLN A 16 27.23 22.44 3.23
C GLN A 16 25.83 22.84 2.72
N GLN A 17 25.45 22.11 1.67
CA GLN A 17 24.25 21.24 1.63
C GLN A 17 23.33 21.37 2.86
N ALA A 18 22.22 22.08 2.69
CA ALA A 18 21.01 21.85 3.45
C ALA A 18 19.99 21.16 2.56
N THR A 19 19.67 19.95 2.98
CA THR A 19 18.67 19.01 2.48
C THR A 19 17.36 19.68 2.03
N GLN A 20 17.17 19.77 0.71
CA GLN A 20 15.82 19.86 0.17
C GLN A 20 15.12 18.55 0.50
N SER A 21 14.32 18.56 1.57
CA SER A 21 13.35 17.52 1.86
C SER A 21 12.36 17.49 0.70
N SER A 22 12.63 16.62 -0.26
CA SER A 22 11.64 16.15 -1.21
C SER A 22 10.52 15.53 -0.39
N VAL A 23 9.42 16.25 -0.27
CA VAL A 23 8.14 15.69 0.13
C VAL A 23 7.80 14.67 -0.95
N ASP A 24 8.14 13.40 -0.73
CA ASP A 24 7.61 12.30 -1.50
C ASP A 24 6.08 12.31 -1.33
N PRO A 25 5.26 12.61 -2.36
CA PRO A 25 3.87 12.22 -2.29
C PRO A 25 3.85 10.72 -2.60
N LYS A 26 4.32 9.90 -1.65
CA LYS A 26 4.05 8.47 -1.69
C LYS A 26 2.60 8.29 -1.26
N ILE A 27 1.68 8.73 -2.13
CA ILE A 27 0.30 8.28 -2.12
C ILE A 27 0.37 6.81 -2.50
N HIS A 28 0.66 5.97 -1.51
CA HIS A 28 0.12 4.63 -1.52
C HIS A 28 -1.38 4.85 -1.47
N SER A 29 -2.04 4.76 -2.62
CA SER A 29 -3.48 4.92 -2.74
C SER A 29 -4.15 3.80 -1.95
N VAL A 30 -4.31 4.01 -0.65
CA VAL A 30 -5.20 3.21 0.20
C VAL A 30 -6.58 3.45 -0.39
N ALA A 31 -7.10 2.44 -1.06
CA ALA A 31 -8.37 2.53 -1.75
C ALA A 31 -9.54 2.20 -0.81
N ALA A 32 -9.27 1.49 0.30
CA ALA A 32 -10.22 1.31 1.40
C ALA A 32 -9.52 0.98 2.73
N GLU A 33 -10.16 1.28 3.86
CA GLU A 33 -9.75 0.84 5.19
C GLU A 33 -10.91 0.10 5.86
N VAL A 34 -10.63 -1.06 6.44
CA VAL A 34 -11.58 -1.85 7.21
C VAL A 34 -11.32 -1.63 8.68
N LEU A 35 -12.31 -1.05 9.36
CA LEU A 35 -12.24 -0.77 10.80
C LEU A 35 -12.79 -1.97 11.58
N MET A 36 -12.00 -2.49 12.50
CA MET A 36 -12.39 -3.53 13.45
C MET A 36 -12.38 -2.94 14.87
N SER A 37 -12.93 -3.68 15.83
CA SER A 37 -13.11 -3.21 17.21
C SER A 37 -11.81 -2.76 17.90
N SER A 38 -10.64 -3.28 17.50
CA SER A 38 -9.35 -3.00 18.14
C SER A 38 -8.22 -2.67 17.15
N SER A 39 -8.49 -2.65 15.85
CA SER A 39 -7.48 -2.48 14.81
C SER A 39 -8.12 -2.03 13.50
N SER A 40 -7.31 -1.59 12.55
CA SER A 40 -7.74 -1.34 11.19
C SER A 40 -6.85 -2.10 10.20
N LEU A 41 -7.42 -2.40 9.03
CA LEU A 41 -6.73 -3.07 7.94
C LEU A 41 -6.88 -2.24 6.68
N SER A 42 -5.76 -1.79 6.12
CA SER A 42 -5.73 -1.05 4.86
C SER A 42 -5.75 -2.02 3.69
N LEU A 43 -6.61 -1.75 2.71
CA LEU A 43 -6.71 -2.48 1.44
C LEU A 43 -6.17 -1.64 0.30
N LYS A 44 -5.45 -2.30 -0.61
CA LYS A 44 -4.96 -1.72 -1.86
C LYS A 44 -5.89 -2.06 -3.02
N ALA A 45 -5.84 -1.25 -4.07
CA ALA A 45 -6.54 -1.56 -5.31
C ALA A 45 -6.10 -2.93 -5.87
N GLY A 46 -7.08 -3.73 -6.29
CA GLY A 46 -6.88 -5.10 -6.77
C GLY A 46 -7.00 -6.17 -5.69
N GLU A 47 -6.94 -5.83 -4.41
CA GLU A 47 -7.11 -6.80 -3.32
C GLU A 47 -8.58 -7.19 -3.12
N LEU A 48 -8.78 -8.41 -2.65
CA LEU A 48 -10.07 -8.96 -2.28
C LEU A 48 -10.09 -9.31 -0.80
N LEU A 49 -11.00 -8.67 -0.06
CA LEU A 49 -11.29 -9.04 1.31
C LEU A 49 -12.42 -10.07 1.36
N VAL A 50 -12.18 -11.18 2.04
CA VAL A 50 -13.19 -12.19 2.35
C VAL A 50 -13.45 -12.16 3.85
N ILE A 51 -14.71 -11.94 4.22
CA ILE A 51 -15.20 -11.96 5.60
C ILE A 51 -16.07 -13.19 5.76
N CYS A 52 -15.76 -14.04 6.75
CA CYS A 52 -16.52 -15.23 7.06
C CYS A 52 -17.23 -15.07 8.41
N THR A 53 -18.55 -15.23 8.42
CA THR A 53 -19.35 -15.18 9.65
C THR A 53 -19.13 -16.40 10.54
N GLN A 54 -18.72 -17.53 9.95
CA GLN A 54 -18.42 -18.79 10.64
C GLN A 54 -16.98 -19.25 10.34
N PRO A 55 -15.98 -18.77 11.09
CA PRO A 55 -14.57 -19.14 10.90
C PRO A 55 -14.36 -20.66 11.00
N GLY A 56 -13.46 -21.21 10.17
CA GLY A 56 -13.20 -22.65 10.08
C GLY A 56 -14.16 -23.40 9.16
N PHE A 57 -15.15 -22.72 8.57
CA PHE A 57 -15.98 -23.28 7.51
C PHE A 57 -15.17 -23.50 6.22
N ARG A 58 -15.48 -24.57 5.47
CA ARG A 58 -14.77 -24.93 4.24
C ARG A 58 -15.65 -24.81 3.01
N ARG A 59 -15.17 -24.05 2.01
CA ARG A 59 -15.85 -23.86 0.72
C ARG A 59 -14.81 -23.65 -0.38
N ALA A 60 -15.09 -24.18 -1.58
CA ALA A 60 -14.16 -24.13 -2.72
C ALA A 60 -12.78 -24.74 -2.41
N GLY A 61 -12.73 -25.72 -1.51
CA GLY A 61 -11.47 -26.35 -1.07
C GLY A 61 -10.63 -25.51 -0.11
N ILE A 62 -11.11 -24.34 0.32
CA ILE A 62 -10.43 -23.40 1.21
C ILE A 62 -11.14 -23.38 2.55
N GLU A 63 -10.36 -23.40 3.63
CA GLU A 63 -10.86 -23.10 4.98
C GLU A 63 -10.87 -21.57 5.17
N HIS A 64 -12.03 -21.03 5.51
CA HIS A 64 -12.24 -19.59 5.62
C HIS A 64 -11.98 -19.13 7.05
N GLU A 65 -10.95 -18.30 7.21
CA GLU A 65 -10.72 -17.51 8.41
C GLU A 65 -11.83 -16.45 8.57
N ARG A 66 -11.95 -15.86 9.77
CA ARG A 66 -12.92 -14.77 10.01
C ARG A 66 -12.74 -13.63 9.01
N LEU A 67 -11.50 -13.30 8.68
CA LEU A 67 -11.11 -12.19 7.82
C LEU A 67 -9.84 -12.59 7.08
N LYS A 68 -9.85 -12.56 5.75
CA LYS A 68 -8.69 -12.86 4.91
C LYS A 68 -8.61 -11.90 3.74
N VAL A 69 -7.46 -11.27 3.57
CA VAL A 69 -7.11 -10.51 2.37
C VAL A 69 -6.43 -11.46 1.39
N TRP A 70 -6.86 -11.38 0.13
CA TRP A 70 -6.27 -12.07 -0.99
C TRP A 70 -5.72 -11.04 -1.97
N GLU A 71 -4.50 -11.27 -2.44
CA GLU A 71 -3.89 -10.46 -3.48
C GLU A 71 -4.54 -10.74 -4.84
N ALA A 72 -4.33 -9.81 -5.77
CA ALA A 72 -4.85 -9.94 -7.12
C ALA A 72 -4.29 -11.21 -7.79
N GLY A 73 -5.20 -12.10 -8.23
CA GLY A 73 -4.83 -13.33 -8.94
C GLY A 73 -4.54 -14.54 -8.04
N GLU A 74 -4.53 -14.41 -6.71
CA GLU A 74 -4.43 -15.58 -5.81
C GLU A 74 -5.67 -16.47 -5.88
N LEU A 75 -6.80 -15.88 -6.20
CA LEU A 75 -8.07 -16.57 -6.42
C LEU A 75 -8.43 -16.52 -7.89
N THR A 76 -8.76 -17.69 -8.43
CA THR A 76 -9.34 -17.78 -9.76
C THR A 76 -10.76 -17.21 -9.76
N GLU A 77 -11.20 -16.68 -10.90
CA GLU A 77 -12.57 -16.17 -11.04
C GLU A 77 -13.63 -17.23 -10.69
N GLY A 78 -13.36 -18.51 -11.00
CA GLY A 78 -14.22 -19.62 -10.60
C GLY A 78 -14.33 -19.81 -9.09
N GLN A 79 -13.24 -19.63 -8.34
CA GLN A 79 -13.26 -19.68 -6.88
C GLN A 79 -14.01 -18.48 -6.29
N ILE A 80 -13.80 -17.28 -6.85
CA ILE A 80 -14.52 -16.07 -6.45
C ILE A 80 -16.03 -16.26 -6.66
N GLU A 81 -16.45 -16.76 -7.82
CA GLU A 81 -17.86 -17.01 -8.13
C GLU A 81 -18.46 -18.09 -7.22
N GLN A 82 -17.70 -19.14 -6.85
CA GLN A 82 -18.15 -20.13 -5.87
C GLN A 82 -18.34 -19.52 -4.47
N MET A 83 -17.47 -18.59 -4.07
CA MET A 83 -17.56 -17.88 -2.80
C MET A 83 -18.72 -16.87 -2.78
N ARG A 84 -19.00 -16.18 -3.90
CA ARG A 84 -20.15 -15.26 -4.02
C ARG A 84 -21.50 -15.93 -3.78
N ARG A 85 -21.60 -17.25 -4.02
CA ARG A 85 -22.82 -18.05 -3.80
C ARG A 85 -22.97 -18.55 -2.37
N GLU A 86 -21.96 -18.35 -1.53
CA GLU A 86 -21.98 -18.81 -0.15
C GLU A 86 -22.55 -17.71 0.76
N PRO A 87 -23.70 -17.92 1.41
CA PRO A 87 -24.32 -16.92 2.28
C PRO A 87 -23.48 -16.55 3.51
N LEU A 88 -22.55 -17.42 3.92
CA LEU A 88 -21.68 -17.17 5.07
C LEU A 88 -20.47 -16.27 4.74
N LEU A 89 -20.26 -15.96 3.45
CA LEU A 89 -19.13 -15.17 2.98
C LEU A 89 -19.59 -13.81 2.47
N THR A 90 -18.87 -12.76 2.89
CA THR A 90 -18.97 -11.43 2.31
C THR A 90 -17.67 -11.09 1.61
N LEU A 91 -17.76 -10.74 0.33
CA LEU A 91 -16.62 -10.42 -0.52
C LEU A 91 -16.61 -8.92 -0.81
N VAL A 92 -15.47 -8.27 -0.55
CA VAL A 92 -15.27 -6.84 -0.85
C VAL A 92 -14.05 -6.73 -1.76
N LYS A 93 -14.29 -6.34 -3.01
CA LYS A 93 -13.24 -6.09 -4.00
C LYS A 93 -12.96 -4.58 -4.05
N VAL A 94 -11.68 -4.23 -4.02
CA VAL A 94 -11.24 -2.85 -4.16
C VAL A 94 -10.67 -2.67 -5.57
N SER A 95 -11.18 -1.69 -6.32
CA SER A 95 -10.85 -1.44 -7.73
C SER A 95 -10.42 -0.02 -7.97
#